data_AF-A0A545AKU4-F1
#
_entry.id   AF-A0A545AKU4-F1
#
_cell.length_a   1.000
_cell.length_b   1.000
_cell.length_c   1.000
_cell.angle_alpha   90.00
_cell.angle_beta   90.00
_cell.angle_gamma   90.00
#
_symmetry.space_group_name_H-M   'P 1'
#
loop_
_entity.id
_entity.type
_entity.pdbx_description
1 polymer ?
#
loop_
_entity_poly.entity_id
_entity_poly.type
_entity_poly.pdbx_seq_one_letter_code
_entity_poly.pdbx_strand_id
1 'polypeptide(L)'
;MLIHHFGSRDGLLTAVVRAVEDRQRALLADRDDDGSPADAAAAFWRHLRSPELAPQERLFFEVYGQTLQGRKWAEPMLEGVVSDWLGPLTGLLAAGGIDNPGPHARLALAVTRGLLLDLLATGETAEVDAAMELFARLLLGPVENGGSAPTST
;
A
#
# COMPACT_ATOMS: atom_id res chain seq x y z
N MET A 1 -25.67 -18.43 -6.43
CA MET A 1 -26.68 -17.61 -5.71
C MET A 1 -25.94 -16.62 -4.80
N LEU A 2 -25.23 -15.63 -5.37
CA LEU A 2 -24.36 -14.70 -4.63
C LEU A 2 -25.15 -13.56 -3.94
N ILE A 3 -26.31 -13.20 -4.50
CA ILE A 3 -27.21 -12.17 -3.99
C ILE A 3 -27.80 -12.48 -2.60
N HIS A 4 -27.98 -13.75 -2.24
CA HIS A 4 -28.48 -14.11 -0.91
C HIS A 4 -27.40 -14.04 0.19
N HIS A 5 -26.13 -14.13 -0.17
CA HIS A 5 -25.01 -14.04 0.77
C HIS A 5 -24.53 -12.60 0.99
N PHE A 6 -24.65 -11.75 -0.04
CA PHE A 6 -24.19 -10.37 0.00
C PHE A 6 -25.33 -9.33 0.00
N GLY A 7 -26.58 -9.77 -0.07
CA GLY A 7 -27.78 -8.91 -0.06
C GLY A 7 -28.02 -8.11 -1.35
N SER A 8 -26.95 -7.70 -2.05
CA SER A 8 -27.01 -6.94 -3.31
C SER A 8 -25.72 -7.09 -4.14
N ARG A 9 -25.74 -6.59 -5.38
CA ARG A 9 -24.53 -6.42 -6.22
C ARG A 9 -23.48 -5.55 -5.53
N ASP A 10 -23.93 -4.56 -4.77
CA ASP A 10 -23.06 -3.60 -4.10
C ASP A 10 -22.35 -4.23 -2.90
N GLY A 11 -23.05 -5.06 -2.12
CA GLY A 11 -22.45 -5.85 -1.04
C GLY A 11 -21.42 -6.87 -1.55
N LEU A 12 -21.61 -7.40 -2.76
CA LEU A 12 -20.62 -8.26 -3.41
C LEU A 12 -19.35 -7.49 -3.77
N LEU A 13 -19.45 -6.26 -4.30
CA LEU A 13 -18.28 -5.46 -4.67
C LEU A 13 -17.43 -5.09 -3.45
N THR A 14 -18.06 -4.68 -2.35
CA THR A 14 -17.35 -4.40 -1.08
C THR A 14 -16.68 -5.66 -0.52
N ALA A 15 -17.36 -6.81 -0.57
CA ALA A 15 -16.78 -8.07 -0.10
C ALA A 15 -15.60 -8.53 -0.97
N VAL A 16 -15.67 -8.31 -2.29
CA VAL A 16 -14.56 -8.60 -3.20
C VAL A 16 -13.36 -7.70 -2.89
N VAL A 17 -13.57 -6.40 -2.67
CA VAL A 17 -12.49 -5.48 -2.30
C VAL A 17 -11.83 -5.90 -0.99
N ARG A 18 -12.62 -6.18 0.06
CA ARG A 18 -12.09 -6.66 1.34
C ARG A 18 -11.31 -7.97 1.18
N ALA A 19 -11.84 -8.93 0.42
CA ALA A 19 -11.15 -10.20 0.18
C ALA A 19 -9.84 -10.05 -0.61
N VAL A 20 -9.76 -9.06 -1.52
CA VAL A 20 -8.53 -8.73 -2.24
C VAL A 20 -7.51 -8.09 -1.28
N GLU A 21 -7.93 -7.11 -0.47
CA GLU A 21 -7.05 -6.49 0.52
C GLU A 21 -6.56 -7.50 1.57
N ASP A 22 -7.44 -8.35 2.08
CA ASP A 22 -7.08 -9.43 3.02
C ASP A 22 -6.03 -10.36 2.43
N ARG A 23 -6.19 -10.72 1.15
CA ARG A 23 -5.22 -11.58 0.45
C ARG A 23 -3.88 -10.88 0.25
N GLN A 24 -3.88 -9.59 -0.09
CA GLN A 24 -2.64 -8.83 -0.23
C GLN A 24 -1.92 -8.65 1.13
N ARG A 25 -2.67 -8.40 2.22
CA ARG A 25 -2.10 -8.34 3.58
C ARG A 25 -1.58 -9.70 4.04
N ALA A 26 -2.29 -10.79 3.73
CA ALA A 26 -1.82 -12.14 4.02
C ALA A 26 -0.50 -12.43 3.30
N LEU A 27 -0.37 -12.06 2.01
CA LEU A 27 0.89 -12.21 1.26
C LEU A 27 2.04 -11.38 1.82
N LEU A 28 1.75 -10.23 2.44
CA LEU A 28 2.76 -9.45 3.14
C LEU A 28 3.18 -10.11 4.47
N ALA A 29 2.23 -10.76 5.17
CA ALA A 29 2.46 -11.38 6.47
C ALA A 29 3.10 -12.79 6.40
N ASP A 30 2.77 -13.58 5.38
CA ASP A 30 3.25 -14.96 5.16
C ASP A 30 4.66 -15.01 4.52
N ARG A 31 5.32 -13.86 4.37
CA ARG A 31 6.69 -13.83 3.86
C ARG A 31 7.69 -14.23 4.94
N ASP A 32 8.10 -15.49 4.87
CA ASP A 32 9.39 -15.96 5.37
C ASP A 32 10.49 -15.43 4.43
N ASP A 33 10.99 -14.22 4.65
CA ASP A 33 12.13 -13.69 3.88
C ASP A 33 13.43 -13.84 4.68
N ASP A 34 14.30 -14.75 4.21
CA ASP A 34 15.74 -14.78 4.52
C ASP A 34 16.50 -13.59 3.88
N GLY A 35 15.79 -12.64 3.25
CA GLY A 35 16.31 -11.48 2.52
C GLY A 35 16.17 -10.14 3.27
N SER A 36 16.65 -9.04 2.66
CA SER A 36 16.57 -7.72 3.30
C SER A 36 15.15 -7.13 3.25
N PRO A 37 14.75 -6.24 4.18
CA PRO A 37 13.45 -5.56 4.13
C PRO A 37 13.20 -4.80 2.81
N ALA A 38 14.26 -4.34 2.14
CA ALA A 38 14.17 -3.70 0.84
C ALA A 38 13.76 -4.68 -0.27
N ASP A 39 14.29 -5.91 -0.24
CA ASP A 39 13.96 -6.96 -1.20
C ASP A 39 12.49 -7.39 -1.05
N ALA A 40 12.02 -7.51 0.20
CA ALA A 40 10.63 -7.77 0.52
C ALA A 40 9.73 -6.65 -0.04
N ALA A 41 10.06 -5.38 0.21
CA ALA A 41 9.29 -4.25 -0.31
C ALA A 41 9.23 -4.25 -1.85
N ALA A 42 10.36 -4.46 -2.52
CA ALA A 42 10.44 -4.54 -3.98
C ALA A 42 9.64 -5.72 -4.55
N ALA A 43 9.70 -6.89 -3.92
CA ALA A 43 8.93 -8.05 -4.34
C ALA A 43 7.43 -7.86 -4.10
N PHE A 44 7.02 -7.12 -3.07
CA PHE A 44 5.61 -6.81 -2.83
C PHE A 44 5.10 -5.80 -3.86
N TRP A 45 5.88 -4.76 -4.14
CA TRP A 45 5.58 -3.81 -5.22
C TRP A 45 5.35 -4.51 -6.56
N ARG A 46 6.29 -5.38 -6.99
CA ARG A 46 6.16 -6.18 -8.22
C ARG A 46 4.86 -7.00 -8.27
N HIS A 47 4.44 -7.55 -7.13
CA HIS A 47 3.20 -8.29 -7.04
C HIS A 47 2.00 -7.38 -7.26
N LEU A 48 1.91 -6.26 -6.53
CA LEU A 48 0.80 -5.31 -6.63
C LEU A 48 0.62 -4.77 -8.05
N ARG A 49 1.72 -4.45 -8.73
CA ARG A 49 1.68 -3.92 -10.10
C ARG A 49 1.54 -4.98 -11.20
N SER A 50 1.34 -6.24 -10.84
CA SER A 50 1.21 -7.32 -11.83
C SER A 50 -0.02 -7.10 -12.72
N PRO A 51 0.07 -7.40 -14.03
CA PRO A 51 -1.08 -7.29 -14.94
C PRO A 51 -2.30 -8.08 -14.46
N GLU A 52 -2.08 -9.19 -13.77
CA GLU A 52 -3.10 -10.08 -13.20
C GLU A 52 -3.88 -9.44 -12.05
N LEU A 53 -3.31 -8.46 -11.35
CA LEU A 53 -3.98 -7.68 -10.31
C LEU A 53 -4.59 -6.37 -10.81
N ALA A 54 -4.24 -5.91 -12.01
CA ALA A 54 -4.71 -4.62 -12.52
C ALA A 54 -6.26 -4.47 -12.56
N PRO A 55 -7.07 -5.48 -12.90
CA PRO A 55 -8.53 -5.39 -12.77
C PRO A 55 -9.02 -5.17 -11.33
N GLN A 56 -8.37 -5.80 -10.35
CA GLN A 56 -8.68 -5.72 -8.94
C GLN A 56 -8.32 -4.35 -8.38
N GLU A 57 -7.15 -3.81 -8.77
CA GLU A 57 -6.73 -2.45 -8.41
C GLU A 57 -7.68 -1.38 -8.99
N ARG A 58 -8.15 -1.55 -10.24
CA ARG A 58 -9.17 -0.65 -10.82
C ARG A 58 -10.45 -0.65 -10.01
N LEU A 59 -10.93 -1.84 -9.64
CA LEU A 59 -12.12 -1.98 -8.81
C LEU A 59 -11.92 -1.35 -7.43
N PHE A 60 -10.75 -1.57 -6.82
CA PHE A 60 -10.38 -0.94 -5.55
C PHE A 60 -10.51 0.58 -5.63
N PHE A 61 -9.88 1.23 -6.62
CA PHE A 61 -9.95 2.69 -6.75
C PHE A 61 -11.35 3.20 -7.11
N GLU A 62 -12.12 2.45 -7.89
CA GLU A 62 -13.52 2.80 -8.18
C GLU A 62 -14.34 2.84 -6.89
N VAL A 63 -14.31 1.78 -6.09
CA VAL A 63 -15.06 1.71 -4.82
C VAL A 63 -14.51 2.75 -3.83
N TYR A 64 -13.19 2.97 -3.78
CA TYR A 64 -12.56 3.99 -2.96
C TYR A 64 -13.10 5.39 -3.29
N GLY A 65 -13.15 5.73 -4.59
CA GLY A 65 -13.70 7.00 -5.06
C GLY A 65 -15.19 7.17 -4.74
N GLN A 66 -16.00 6.13 -4.93
CA GLN A 66 -17.43 6.15 -4.58
C GLN A 66 -17.64 6.33 -3.08
N THR A 67 -16.79 5.69 -2.27
CA THR A 67 -16.79 5.83 -0.83
C THR A 67 -16.52 7.28 -0.41
N LEU A 68 -15.48 7.91 -0.98
CA LEU A 68 -15.15 9.31 -0.73
C LEU A 68 -16.25 10.29 -1.21
N GLN A 69 -17.04 9.91 -2.21
CA GLN A 69 -18.20 10.68 -2.67
C GLN A 69 -19.44 10.51 -1.76
N GLY A 70 -19.34 9.76 -0.66
CA GLY A 70 -20.44 9.55 0.29
C GLY A 70 -21.53 8.59 -0.23
N ARG A 71 -21.17 7.66 -1.12
CA ARG A 71 -22.13 6.61 -1.53
C ARG A 71 -22.33 5.63 -0.39
N LYS A 72 -23.55 5.61 0.15
CA LYS A 72 -23.96 4.74 1.27
C LYS A 72 -23.58 3.27 1.12
N TRP A 73 -23.65 2.73 -0.11
CA TRP A 73 -23.30 1.33 -0.35
C TRP A 73 -21.80 1.04 -0.23
N ALA A 74 -20.95 2.06 -0.42
CA ALA A 74 -19.50 1.95 -0.38
C ALA A 74 -18.91 2.37 0.98
N GLU A 75 -19.69 3.01 1.85
CA GLU A 75 -19.31 3.42 3.22
C GLU A 75 -18.55 2.35 4.03
N PRO A 76 -18.91 1.04 3.98
CA PRO A 76 -18.17 0.03 4.74
C PRO A 76 -16.70 -0.13 4.30
N MET A 77 -16.31 0.39 3.14
CA MET A 77 -14.91 0.39 2.70
C MET A 77 -14.04 1.36 3.54
N LEU A 78 -14.60 2.43 4.12
CA LEU A 78 -13.81 3.32 4.99
C LEU A 78 -13.27 2.61 6.23
N GLU A 79 -14.02 1.61 6.69
CA GLU A 79 -13.61 0.75 7.77
C GLU A 79 -12.47 -0.15 7.28
N GLY A 80 -11.26 0.07 7.82
CA GLY A 80 -10.13 -0.81 7.56
C GLY A 80 -9.20 -0.40 6.42
N VAL A 81 -9.70 0.28 5.37
CA VAL A 81 -8.92 0.55 4.15
C VAL A 81 -7.60 1.28 4.39
N VAL A 82 -7.48 2.09 5.45
CA VAL A 82 -6.18 2.65 5.86
C VAL A 82 -5.63 1.95 7.09
N SER A 83 -6.44 1.77 8.14
CA SER A 83 -5.98 1.26 9.44
C SER A 83 -5.39 -0.14 9.37
N ASP A 84 -5.95 -1.01 8.53
CA ASP A 84 -5.55 -2.41 8.44
C ASP A 84 -4.17 -2.57 7.79
N TRP A 85 -3.73 -1.57 7.05
CA TRP A 85 -2.39 -1.49 6.47
C TRP A 85 -1.40 -0.80 7.39
N LEU A 86 -1.83 0.24 8.12
CA LEU A 86 -0.93 1.00 8.98
C LEU A 86 -0.31 0.16 10.10
N GLY A 87 -1.07 -0.76 10.72
CA GLY A 87 -0.55 -1.64 11.77
C GLY A 87 0.63 -2.50 11.31
N PRO A 88 0.44 -3.36 10.29
CA PRO A 88 1.51 -4.20 9.73
C PRO A 88 2.71 -3.39 9.24
N LEU A 89 2.48 -2.29 8.50
CA LEU A 89 3.57 -1.45 7.98
C LEU A 89 4.38 -0.79 9.10
N THR A 90 3.72 -0.33 10.16
CA THR A 90 4.39 0.26 11.33
C THR A 90 5.26 -0.79 12.01
N GLY A 91 4.77 -2.02 12.18
CA GLY A 91 5.54 -3.13 12.75
C GLY A 91 6.77 -3.49 11.92
N LEU A 92 6.63 -3.57 10.59
CA LEU A 92 7.73 -3.86 9.68
C LEU A 92 8.81 -2.78 9.71
N LEU A 93 8.41 -1.50 9.69
CA LEU A 93 9.34 -0.37 9.76
C LEU A 93 10.06 -0.30 11.11
N ALA A 94 9.34 -0.58 12.21
CA ALA A 94 9.94 -0.67 13.55
C ALA A 94 11.00 -1.78 13.62
N ALA A 95 10.71 -2.96 13.07
CA ALA A 95 11.65 -4.08 13.00
C ALA A 95 12.88 -3.76 12.14
N GLY A 96 12.72 -2.90 11.12
CA GLY A 96 13.80 -2.35 10.31
C GLY A 96 14.60 -1.23 10.97
N GLY A 97 14.31 -0.87 12.24
CA GLY A 97 15.05 0.14 12.99
C GLY A 97 14.63 1.59 12.72
N ILE A 98 13.47 1.82 12.10
CA ILE A 98 12.94 3.17 11.89
C ILE A 98 12.34 3.71 13.18
N ASP A 99 12.92 4.79 13.70
CA ASP A 99 12.35 5.56 14.81
C ASP A 99 11.06 6.27 14.37
N ASN A 100 10.06 6.29 15.26
CA ASN A 100 8.74 6.86 14.98
C ASN A 100 8.15 6.36 13.63
N PRO A 101 7.84 5.05 13.50
CA PRO A 101 7.47 4.42 12.23
C PRO A 101 6.09 4.82 11.68
N GLY A 102 5.22 5.45 12.50
CA GLY A 102 3.84 5.77 12.10
C GLY A 102 3.72 6.69 10.87
N PRO A 103 4.39 7.87 10.84
CA PRO A 103 4.43 8.73 9.66
C PRO A 103 5.03 8.04 8.43
N HIS A 104 6.08 7.24 8.62
CA HIS A 104 6.75 6.47 7.56
C HIS A 104 5.80 5.43 6.95
N ALA A 105 5.04 4.70 7.77
CA ALA A 105 4.03 3.74 7.33
C ALA A 105 2.93 4.42 6.49
N ARG A 106 2.44 5.58 6.96
CA ARG A 106 1.43 6.35 6.24
C ARG A 106 1.95 6.88 4.90
N LEU A 107 3.20 7.35 4.86
CA LEU A 107 3.85 7.80 3.63
C LEU A 107 4.00 6.65 2.64
N ALA A 108 4.51 5.49 3.08
CA ALA A 108 4.69 4.32 2.24
C ALA A 108 3.36 3.85 1.61
N LEU A 109 2.30 3.81 2.40
CA LEU A 109 0.96 3.47 1.91
C LEU A 109 0.44 4.47 0.87
N ALA A 110 0.63 5.77 1.13
CA ALA A 110 0.21 6.83 0.22
C ALA A 110 0.97 6.78 -1.12
N VAL A 111 2.30 6.63 -1.07
CA VAL A 111 3.14 6.52 -2.28
C VAL A 111 2.74 5.29 -3.09
N THR A 112 2.60 4.13 -2.44
CA THR A 112 2.21 2.89 -3.13
C THR A 112 0.89 3.04 -3.87
N ARG A 113 -0.14 3.59 -3.20
CA ARG A 113 -1.46 3.83 -3.83
C ARG A 113 -1.39 4.86 -4.96
N GLY A 114 -0.62 5.93 -4.77
CA GLY A 114 -0.41 6.94 -5.80
C GLY A 114 0.22 6.36 -7.06
N LEU A 115 1.27 5.56 -6.92
CA LEU A 115 1.97 4.94 -8.04
C LEU A 115 1.15 3.85 -8.73
N LEU A 116 0.33 3.09 -7.99
CA LEU A 116 -0.62 2.15 -8.62
C LEU A 116 -1.69 2.90 -9.43
N LEU A 117 -2.21 4.01 -8.90
CA LEU A 117 -3.19 4.82 -9.63
C LEU A 117 -2.58 5.47 -10.88
N ASP A 118 -1.34 5.97 -10.77
CA ASP A 118 -0.56 6.48 -11.90
C ASP A 118 -0.39 5.41 -12.97
N LEU A 119 0.11 4.22 -12.60
CA LEU A 119 0.27 3.09 -13.52
C LEU A 119 -1.04 2.73 -14.24
N LEU A 120 -2.18 2.74 -13.53
CA LEU A 120 -3.48 2.46 -14.13
C LEU A 120 -3.93 3.55 -15.11
N ALA A 121 -3.51 4.80 -14.89
CA ALA A 121 -3.84 5.94 -15.74
C ALA A 121 -2.92 6.07 -16.97
N THR A 122 -1.63 5.79 -16.82
CA THR A 122 -0.59 6.03 -17.83
C THR A 122 -0.14 4.76 -18.53
N GLY A 123 -0.14 3.62 -17.83
CA GLY A 123 0.48 2.37 -18.28
C GLY A 123 2.00 2.36 -18.22
N GLU A 124 2.63 3.41 -17.69
CA GLU A 124 4.09 3.63 -17.72
C GLU A 124 4.81 2.86 -16.60
N THR A 125 4.91 1.54 -16.77
CA THR A 125 5.51 0.64 -15.76
C THR A 125 6.94 1.05 -15.35
N ALA A 126 7.76 1.47 -16.31
CA ALA A 126 9.15 1.85 -16.03
C ALA A 126 9.25 3.11 -15.16
N GLU A 127 8.39 4.10 -15.39
CA GLU A 127 8.39 5.36 -14.65
C GLU A 127 7.94 5.16 -13.20
N VAL A 128 6.87 4.37 -12.99
CA VAL A 128 6.40 4.06 -11.63
C VAL A 128 7.37 3.16 -10.86
N ASP A 129 8.10 2.27 -11.54
CA ASP A 129 9.16 1.46 -10.94
C ASP A 129 10.32 2.36 -10.48
N ALA A 130 10.79 3.27 -11.33
CA ALA A 130 11.84 4.22 -10.97
C ALA A 130 11.44 5.12 -9.79
N ALA A 131 10.17 5.56 -9.75
CA ALA A 131 9.64 6.34 -8.64
C ALA A 131 9.59 5.54 -7.32
N MET A 132 9.16 4.28 -7.37
CA MET A 132 9.16 3.40 -6.19
C MET A 132 10.57 3.12 -5.68
N GLU A 133 11.53 2.88 -6.57
CA GLU A 133 12.94 2.70 -6.22
C GLU A 133 13.56 3.94 -5.58
N LEU A 134 13.24 5.15 -6.09
CA LEU A 134 13.65 6.40 -5.47
C LEU A 134 13.04 6.53 -4.07
N PHE A 135 11.74 6.26 -3.93
CA PHE A 135 11.08 6.31 -2.63
C PHE A 135 11.69 5.34 -1.62
N ALA A 136 11.97 4.09 -2.02
CA ALA A 136 12.59 3.10 -1.16
C ALA A 136 13.97 3.58 -0.65
N ARG A 137 14.77 4.20 -1.52
CA ARG A 137 16.07 4.80 -1.13
C ARG A 137 15.93 5.97 -0.16
N LEU A 138 14.89 6.79 -0.30
CA LEU A 138 14.63 7.91 0.61
C LEU A 138 14.11 7.41 1.98
N LEU A 139 13.34 6.34 1.98
CA LEU A 139 12.75 5.76 3.19
C LEU A 139 13.75 4.92 4.00
N LEU A 140 14.61 4.17 3.32
CA LEU A 140 15.58 3.25 3.92
C LEU A 140 17.01 3.78 3.91
N GLY A 141 17.24 4.96 3.32
CA GLY A 141 18.53 5.63 3.31
C GLY A 141 18.97 6.04 4.73
N PRO A 142 20.28 6.15 4.99
CA PRO A 142 20.76 6.65 6.27
C PRO A 142 20.18 8.04 6.51
N VAL A 143 19.51 8.25 7.64
CA VAL A 143 19.24 9.61 8.13
C VAL A 143 20.61 10.21 8.40
N GLU A 144 21.10 11.06 7.49
CA GLU A 144 22.24 11.91 7.78
C GLU A 144 21.81 12.82 8.93
N ASN A 145 22.12 12.41 10.16
CA ASN A 145 21.99 13.26 11.32
C ASN A 145 22.87 14.48 11.06
N GLY A 146 22.25 15.57 10.62
CA GLY A 146 22.85 16.88 10.43
C GLY A 146 23.41 17.38 11.77
N GLY A 147 24.61 16.94 12.09
CA GLY A 147 25.28 17.15 13.36
C GLY A 147 26.76 17.41 13.16
N SER A 148 27.10 18.32 12.25
CA SER A 148 28.40 19.01 12.28
C SER A 148 28.14 20.46 12.65
N ALA A 149 28.20 20.75 13.95
CA ALA A 149 28.38 22.11 14.43
C ALA A 149 29.72 22.65 13.87
N PRO A 150 29.79 23.90 13.41
CA PRO A 150 31.04 24.45 12.92
C PRO A 150 32.01 24.59 14.10
N THR A 151 33.14 23.89 14.04
CA THR A 151 34.31 24.18 14.86
C THR A 151 34.78 25.60 14.54
N SER A 152 34.51 26.54 15.44
CA SER A 152 35.16 27.85 15.44
C SER A 152 36.65 27.67 15.76
N THR A 153 37.52 28.21 14.91
CA THR A 153 38.90 28.58 15.24
C THR A 153 39.17 29.91 14.54
#